data_AF-A0A2N1WFS5-F1
#
_entry.id   AF-A0A2N1WFS5-F1
#
_cell.length_a   1.000
_cell.length_b   1.000
_cell.length_c   1.000
_cell.angle_alpha   90.00
_cell.angle_beta   90.00
_cell.angle_gamma   90.00
#
_symmetry.space_group_name_H-M   'P 1'
#
loop_
_entity.id
_entity.type
_entity.pdbx_description
1 polymer ?
#
loop_
_entity_poly.entity_id
_entity_poly.type
_entity_poly.pdbx_seq_one_letter_code
_entity_poly.pdbx_strand_id
1 'polypeptide(L)'
;MSRVNQDRWLLLGWLAAVVFISQLHDPLLLGVLLLAVFVLHGPGLGAAFKRVLAAVALVNISISLGFAVTAALDERPWMDFVLRLNFRVLLLALLTLWVSRRLRLERALDFSSGLQFLVVLVQGQIQALLRLATDLRFGFASRNPTALGLGGRLNGAGRQAAALMEKAELHAESLTQGMQSRGFFDEHDR
;
A
#
# COMPACT_ATOMS: atom_id res chain seq x y z
N MET A 1 -9.49 10.16 -25.11
CA MET A 1 -8.47 10.48 -24.10
C MET A 1 -7.48 9.33 -24.02
N SER A 2 -6.18 9.60 -24.15
CA SER A 2 -5.14 8.57 -24.01
C SER A 2 -5.26 7.91 -22.62
N ARG A 3 -4.94 6.61 -22.52
CA ARG A 3 -4.99 5.90 -21.23
C ARG A 3 -4.02 6.46 -20.19
N VAL A 4 -3.06 7.29 -20.61
CA VAL A 4 -2.09 7.98 -19.74
C VAL A 4 -2.78 9.13 -18.98
N ASN A 5 -3.51 9.99 -19.70
CA ASN A 5 -4.29 11.06 -19.06
C ASN A 5 -5.29 10.51 -18.04
N GLN A 6 -5.88 9.36 -18.34
CA GLN A 6 -6.84 8.70 -17.43
C GLN A 6 -6.21 8.34 -16.08
N ASP A 7 -5.01 7.74 -16.06
CA ASP A 7 -4.35 7.34 -14.80
C ASP A 7 -3.93 8.55 -13.97
N ARG A 8 -3.46 9.62 -14.63
CA ARG A 8 -3.14 10.88 -13.98
C ARG A 8 -4.38 11.52 -13.34
N TRP A 9 -5.49 11.57 -14.06
CA TRP A 9 -6.76 12.06 -13.52
C TRP A 9 -7.29 11.19 -12.39
N LEU A 10 -7.10 9.87 -12.45
CA LEU A 10 -7.44 8.96 -11.35
C LEU A 10 -6.60 9.24 -10.09
N LEU A 11 -5.29 9.46 -10.24
CA LEU A 11 -4.41 9.80 -9.11
C LEU A 11 -4.80 11.15 -8.50
N LEU A 12 -4.99 12.18 -9.33
CA LEU A 12 -5.39 13.51 -8.86
C LEU A 12 -6.77 13.49 -8.22
N GLY A 13 -7.72 12.77 -8.82
CA GLY A 13 -9.05 12.57 -8.26
C GLY A 13 -9.02 11.85 -6.92
N TRP A 14 -8.15 10.84 -6.77
CA TRP A 14 -7.93 10.16 -5.50
C TRP A 14 -7.35 11.10 -4.43
N LEU A 15 -6.30 11.87 -4.76
CA LEU A 15 -5.70 12.85 -3.83
C LEU A 15 -6.73 13.89 -3.39
N ALA A 16 -7.48 14.46 -4.33
CA ALA A 16 -8.54 15.41 -4.03
C ALA A 16 -9.63 14.78 -3.14
N ALA A 17 -10.02 13.54 -3.41
CA ALA A 17 -10.99 12.82 -2.59
C ALA A 17 -10.48 12.58 -1.15
N VAL A 18 -9.21 12.21 -0.97
CA VAL A 18 -8.61 12.02 0.37
C VAL A 18 -8.65 13.32 1.18
N VAL A 19 -8.27 14.44 0.56
CA VAL A 19 -8.32 15.77 1.21
C VAL A 19 -9.77 16.14 1.53
N PHE A 20 -10.67 15.97 0.56
CA PHE A 20 -12.09 16.28 0.74
C PHE A 20 -12.72 15.48 1.88
N ILE A 21 -12.56 14.16 1.89
CA ILE A 21 -13.10 13.26 2.92
C ILE A 21 -12.54 13.58 4.31
N SER A 22 -11.29 14.05 4.39
CA SER A 22 -10.68 14.45 5.66
C SER A 22 -11.34 15.69 6.27
N GLN A 23 -11.90 16.58 5.44
CA GLN A 23 -12.59 17.80 5.86
C GLN A 23 -14.08 17.59 6.13
N LEU A 24 -14.66 16.43 5.79
CA LEU A 24 -16.08 16.16 6.02
C LEU A 24 -16.36 15.90 7.49
N HIS A 25 -17.15 16.79 8.11
CA HIS A 25 -17.57 16.68 9.50
C HIS A 25 -18.93 16.01 9.69
N ASP A 26 -19.74 15.88 8.63
CA ASP A 26 -21.09 15.31 8.69
C ASP A 26 -21.09 13.78 8.50
N PRO A 27 -21.62 13.00 9.47
CA PRO A 27 -21.62 11.54 9.40
C PRO A 27 -22.55 10.99 8.30
N LEU A 28 -23.66 11.68 8.03
CA LEU A 28 -24.61 11.32 6.97
C LEU A 28 -23.97 11.39 5.58
N LEU A 29 -23.24 12.47 5.28
CA LEU A 29 -22.52 12.62 4.01
C LEU A 29 -21.45 11.54 3.83
N LEU A 30 -20.72 11.21 4.90
CA LEU A 30 -19.75 10.10 4.87
C LEU A 30 -20.44 8.75 4.58
N GLY A 31 -21.60 8.50 5.18
CA GLY A 31 -22.39 7.30 4.91
C GLY A 31 -22.87 7.21 3.45
N VAL A 32 -23.34 8.32 2.88
CA VAL A 32 -23.75 8.39 1.46
C VAL A 32 -22.56 8.15 0.54
N LEU A 33 -21.41 8.77 0.80
CA LEU A 33 -20.18 8.54 0.03
C LEU A 33 -19.69 7.09 0.14
N LEU A 34 -19.80 6.49 1.33
CA LEU A 34 -19.49 5.09 1.53
C LEU A 34 -20.37 4.19 0.68
N LEU A 35 -21.68 4.44 0.66
CA LEU A 35 -22.60 3.72 -0.22
C LEU A 35 -22.27 3.94 -1.70
N ALA A 36 -21.95 5.16 -2.11
CA ALA A 36 -21.55 5.44 -3.49
C ALA A 36 -20.30 4.65 -3.90
N VAL A 37 -19.26 4.63 -3.06
CA VAL A 37 -18.03 3.83 -3.29
C VAL A 37 -18.34 2.33 -3.28
N PHE A 38 -19.32 1.91 -2.48
CA PHE A 38 -19.79 0.53 -2.44
C PHE A 38 -20.43 0.13 -3.77
N VAL A 39 -21.31 0.97 -4.33
CA VAL A 39 -21.91 0.71 -5.64
C VAL A 39 -20.85 0.71 -6.76
N LEU A 40 -19.88 1.63 -6.72
CA LEU A 40 -18.82 1.77 -7.73
C LEU A 40 -17.82 0.59 -7.79
N HIS A 41 -17.74 -0.22 -6.74
CA HIS A 41 -16.83 -1.37 -6.68
C HIS A 41 -17.36 -2.63 -7.40
N GLY A 42 -18.69 -2.75 -7.56
CA GLY A 42 -19.31 -3.86 -8.27
C GLY A 42 -19.17 -5.25 -7.60
N PRO A 43 -19.37 -6.36 -8.35
CA PRO A 43 -19.61 -7.71 -7.80
C PRO A 43 -18.41 -8.43 -7.14
N GLY A 44 -17.25 -7.79 -6.98
CA GLY A 44 -16.08 -8.34 -6.23
C GLY A 44 -15.92 -7.78 -4.82
N LEU A 45 -16.90 -7.01 -4.35
CA LEU A 45 -16.76 -6.14 -3.19
C LEU A 45 -16.73 -6.90 -1.87
N GLY A 46 -17.52 -7.95 -1.69
CA GLY A 46 -17.63 -8.62 -0.39
C GLY A 46 -16.29 -9.14 0.13
N ALA A 47 -15.45 -9.69 -0.75
CA ALA A 47 -14.11 -10.14 -0.37
C ALA A 47 -13.16 -8.97 -0.10
N ALA A 48 -13.24 -7.90 -0.89
CA ALA A 48 -12.44 -6.69 -0.72
C ALA A 48 -12.78 -5.96 0.60
N PHE A 49 -14.07 -5.79 0.87
CA PHE A 49 -14.61 -5.18 2.08
C PHE A 49 -14.23 -5.96 3.32
N LYS A 50 -14.39 -7.29 3.32
CA LYS A 50 -13.95 -8.14 4.44
C LYS A 50 -12.45 -8.00 4.72
N ARG A 51 -11.61 -7.93 3.68
CA ARG A 51 -10.16 -7.72 3.84
C ARG A 51 -9.85 -6.35 4.43
N VAL A 52 -10.49 -5.29 3.93
CA VAL A 52 -10.30 -3.93 4.45
C VAL A 52 -10.81 -3.83 5.89
N LEU A 53 -11.99 -4.36 6.16
CA LEU A 53 -12.56 -4.38 7.50
C LEU A 53 -11.63 -5.13 8.46
N ALA A 54 -11.14 -6.31 8.08
CA ALA A 54 -10.20 -7.07 8.91
C ALA A 54 -8.88 -6.32 9.14
N ALA A 55 -8.35 -5.65 8.11
CA ALA A 55 -7.10 -4.88 8.22
C ALA A 55 -7.23 -3.66 9.14
N VAL A 56 -8.39 -3.02 9.14
CA VAL A 56 -8.63 -1.77 9.88
C VAL A 56 -9.25 -2.01 11.25
N ALA A 57 -10.01 -3.10 11.44
CA ALA A 57 -10.81 -3.34 12.63
C ALA A 57 -10.00 -3.29 13.92
N LEU A 58 -8.84 -3.93 13.96
CA LEU A 58 -8.03 -3.98 15.19
C LEU A 58 -7.66 -2.58 15.69
N VAL A 59 -7.14 -1.75 14.79
CA VAL A 59 -6.73 -0.38 15.11
C VAL A 59 -7.95 0.49 15.41
N ASN A 60 -9.00 0.43 14.58
CA ASN A 60 -10.18 1.26 14.76
C ASN A 60 -10.96 0.90 16.04
N ILE A 61 -11.10 -0.38 16.37
CA ILE A 61 -11.74 -0.81 17.62
C ILE A 61 -10.93 -0.31 18.81
N SER A 62 -9.60 -0.44 18.76
CA SER A 62 -8.73 0.02 19.86
C SER A 62 -8.88 1.53 20.10
N ILE A 63 -8.84 2.34 19.03
CA ILE A 63 -9.01 3.80 19.13
C ILE A 63 -10.44 4.16 19.57
N SER A 64 -11.45 3.50 19.00
CA SER A 64 -12.85 3.76 19.32
C SER A 64 -13.17 3.43 20.77
N LEU A 65 -12.63 2.31 21.29
CA LEU A 65 -12.80 1.91 22.68
C LEU A 65 -12.09 2.88 23.62
N GLY A 66 -10.84 3.24 23.31
CA GLY A 66 -10.09 4.22 24.10
C GLY A 66 -10.84 5.54 24.21
N PHE A 67 -11.33 6.06 23.09
CA PHE A 67 -12.10 7.31 23.07
C PHE A 67 -13.45 7.18 23.78
N ALA A 68 -14.18 6.08 23.58
CA ALA A 68 -15.46 5.84 24.22
C ALA A 68 -15.32 5.80 25.76
N VAL A 69 -14.27 5.16 26.27
CA VAL A 69 -13.98 5.13 27.71
C VAL A 69 -13.68 6.53 28.23
N THR A 70 -12.78 7.28 27.58
CA THR A 70 -12.45 8.65 28.03
C THR A 70 -13.65 9.59 27.98
N ALA A 71 -14.45 9.52 26.93
CA ALA A 71 -15.60 10.39 26.76
C ALA A 71 -16.77 10.01 27.68
N ALA A 72 -16.89 8.72 28.05
CA ALA A 72 -17.84 8.28 29.07
C ALA A 72 -17.48 8.80 30.47
N LEU A 73 -16.19 8.91 30.78
CA LEU A 73 -15.72 9.52 32.04
C LEU A 73 -15.98 11.03 32.07
N ASP A 74 -15.90 11.71 30.92
CA ASP A 74 -16.11 13.16 30.78
C ASP A 74 -17.57 13.56 30.48
N GLU A 75 -18.52 12.62 30.49
CA GLU A 75 -19.94 12.81 30.11
C GLU A 75 -20.16 13.46 28.73
N ARG A 76 -19.23 13.28 27.80
CA ARG A 76 -19.28 13.85 26.46
C ARG A 76 -19.98 12.93 25.46
N PRO A 77 -20.73 13.49 24.49
CA PRO A 77 -21.30 12.69 23.40
C PRO A 77 -20.17 12.10 22.53
N TRP A 78 -20.02 10.77 22.59
CA TRP A 78 -18.92 10.05 21.95
C TRP A 78 -19.32 9.38 20.63
N MET A 79 -20.62 9.08 20.46
CA MET A 79 -21.14 8.31 19.33
C MET A 79 -20.83 8.97 17.99
N ASP A 80 -21.04 10.28 17.88
CA ASP A 80 -20.80 11.03 16.65
C ASP A 80 -19.33 11.04 16.24
N PHE A 81 -18.41 11.12 17.20
CA PHE A 81 -16.98 11.03 16.91
C PHE A 81 -16.60 9.63 16.42
N VAL A 82 -17.02 8.59 17.14
CA VAL A 82 -16.70 7.19 16.82
C VAL A 82 -17.25 6.82 15.44
N LEU A 83 -18.49 7.20 15.13
CA LEU A 83 -19.09 6.94 13.82
C LEU A 83 -18.35 7.66 12.70
N ARG A 84 -18.04 8.96 12.87
CA ARG A 84 -17.29 9.73 11.86
C ARG A 84 -15.92 9.15 11.60
N LEU A 85 -15.19 8.78 12.64
CA LEU A 85 -13.87 8.16 12.52
C LEU A 85 -13.97 6.84 11.74
N ASN A 86 -14.88 5.94 12.14
CA ASN A 86 -15.01 4.63 11.51
C ASN A 86 -15.43 4.74 10.04
N PHE A 87 -16.41 5.59 9.71
CA PHE A 87 -16.82 5.80 8.33
C PHE A 87 -15.71 6.43 7.49
N ARG A 88 -14.99 7.42 8.02
CA ARG A 88 -13.89 8.07 7.30
C ARG A 88 -12.77 7.08 6.98
N VAL A 89 -12.31 6.31 7.97
CA VAL A 89 -11.23 5.35 7.78
C VAL A 89 -11.66 4.23 6.80
N LEU A 90 -12.87 3.71 6.95
CA LEU A 90 -13.40 2.67 6.05
C LEU A 90 -13.53 3.18 4.62
N LEU A 91 -14.07 4.39 4.44
CA LEU A 91 -14.23 5.03 3.14
C LEU A 91 -12.88 5.24 2.45
N LEU A 92 -11.90 5.80 3.17
CA LEU A 92 -10.54 6.03 2.64
C LEU A 92 -9.84 4.72 2.28
N ALA A 93 -9.98 3.68 3.11
CA ALA A 93 -9.36 2.38 2.85
C ALA A 93 -9.98 1.69 1.63
N LEU A 94 -11.31 1.71 1.49
CA LEU A 94 -12.00 1.18 0.32
C LEU A 94 -11.65 1.96 -0.96
N LEU A 95 -11.64 3.30 -0.88
CA LEU A 95 -11.28 4.14 -2.01
C LEU A 95 -9.85 3.88 -2.47
N THR A 96 -8.90 3.75 -1.53
CA THR A 96 -7.50 3.44 -1.82
C THR A 96 -7.36 2.06 -2.45
N LEU A 97 -8.10 1.06 -1.98
CA LEU A 97 -8.10 -0.27 -2.59
C LEU A 97 -8.69 -0.24 -4.01
N TRP A 98 -9.71 0.58 -4.26
CA TRP A 98 -10.30 0.74 -5.58
C TRP A 98 -9.32 1.34 -6.57
N VAL A 99 -8.69 2.45 -6.17
CA VAL A 99 -7.73 3.17 -7.01
C VAL A 99 -6.50 2.33 -7.26
N SER A 100 -5.93 1.68 -6.24
CA SER A 100 -4.73 0.85 -6.38
C SER A 100 -4.88 -0.31 -7.39
N ARG A 101 -6.10 -0.82 -7.58
CA ARG A 101 -6.38 -1.86 -8.61
C ARG A 101 -6.45 -1.34 -10.03
N ARG A 102 -6.69 -0.04 -10.22
CA ARG A 102 -6.92 0.58 -11.54
C ARG A 102 -5.75 1.46 -11.96
N LEU A 103 -5.06 2.05 -10.99
CA LEU A 103 -3.98 2.99 -11.19
C LEU A 103 -2.70 2.25 -11.59
N ARG A 104 -2.12 2.68 -12.71
CA ARG A 104 -0.76 2.29 -13.08
C ARG A 104 0.18 3.44 -12.79
N LEU A 105 0.99 3.29 -11.73
CA LEU A 105 1.88 4.35 -11.24
C LEU A 105 2.86 4.82 -12.30
N GLU A 106 3.34 3.89 -13.14
CA GLU A 106 4.27 4.18 -14.24
C GLU A 106 3.67 5.11 -15.31
N ARG A 107 2.34 5.11 -15.47
CA ARG A 107 1.63 6.01 -16.39
C ARG A 107 1.13 7.27 -15.70
N ALA A 108 0.82 7.19 -14.40
CA ALA A 108 0.36 8.34 -13.63
C ALA A 108 1.47 9.39 -13.39
N LEU A 109 2.74 8.96 -13.45
CA LEU A 109 3.93 9.79 -13.27
C LEU A 109 4.59 10.21 -14.60
N ASP A 110 3.82 10.26 -15.69
CA ASP A 110 4.29 10.64 -17.04
C ASP A 110 4.90 12.05 -17.13
N PHE A 111 4.62 12.91 -16.15
CA PHE A 111 5.17 14.26 -16.07
C PHE A 111 6.67 14.29 -15.77
N SER A 112 7.27 13.19 -15.31
CA SER A 112 8.70 13.11 -15.00
C SER A 112 9.27 11.78 -15.49
N SER A 113 10.15 11.86 -16.49
CA SER A 113 10.92 10.72 -17.01
C SER A 113 11.70 10.00 -15.89
N GLY A 114 12.30 10.76 -14.97
CA GLY A 114 13.04 10.22 -13.82
C GLY A 114 12.15 9.41 -12.88
N LEU A 115 10.97 9.92 -12.50
CA LEU A 115 10.04 9.18 -11.63
C LEU A 115 9.46 7.95 -12.31
N GLN A 116 9.11 8.06 -13.59
CA GLN A 116 8.65 6.92 -14.38
C GLN A 116 9.73 5.83 -14.46
N PHE A 117 10.97 6.22 -14.73
CA PHE A 117 12.12 5.32 -14.73
C PHE A 117 12.30 4.63 -13.37
N LEU A 118 12.28 5.39 -12.26
CA LEU A 118 12.41 4.85 -10.93
C LEU A 118 11.31 3.84 -10.61
N VAL A 119 10.05 4.12 -10.96
CA VAL A 119 8.95 3.18 -10.72
C VAL A 119 9.15 1.88 -11.48
N VAL A 120 9.54 1.95 -12.76
CA VAL A 120 9.79 0.75 -13.58
C VAL A 120 10.97 -0.05 -13.01
N LEU A 121 12.06 0.63 -12.65
CA LEU A 121 13.24 0.00 -12.05
C LEU A 121 12.89 -0.72 -10.75
N VAL A 122 12.20 -0.02 -9.83
CA VAL A 122 11.80 -0.56 -8.52
C VAL A 122 10.83 -1.73 -8.70
N GLN A 123 9.86 -1.64 -9.62
CA GLN A 123 8.96 -2.76 -9.93
C GLN A 123 9.74 -3.99 -10.40
N GLY A 124 10.74 -3.81 -11.26
CA GLY A 124 11.65 -4.89 -11.67
C GLY A 124 12.42 -5.50 -10.50
N GLN A 125 12.99 -4.67 -9.63
CA GLN A 125 13.74 -5.13 -8.45
C GLN A 125 12.86 -5.87 -7.44
N ILE A 126 11.62 -5.40 -7.21
CA ILE A 126 10.66 -6.08 -6.34
C ILE A 126 10.42 -7.51 -6.83
N GLN A 127 10.17 -7.69 -8.14
CA GLN A 127 9.92 -9.03 -8.69
C GLN A 127 11.15 -9.95 -8.57
N ALA A 128 12.34 -9.43 -8.87
CA ALA A 128 13.58 -10.18 -8.73
C ALA A 128 13.85 -10.62 -7.28
N LEU A 129 13.69 -9.70 -6.32
CA LEU A 129 13.88 -9.97 -4.90
C LEU A 129 12.80 -10.90 -4.33
N LEU A 130 11.55 -10.78 -4.76
CA LEU A 130 10.47 -11.71 -4.35
C LEU A 130 10.74 -13.13 -4.82
N ARG A 131 11.25 -13.30 -6.05
CA ARG A 131 11.66 -14.59 -6.56
C ARG A 131 12.80 -15.17 -5.72
N LEU A 132 13.85 -14.39 -5.48
CA LEU A 132 14.98 -14.79 -4.67
C LEU A 132 14.59 -15.14 -3.22
N ALA A 133 13.70 -14.36 -2.60
CA ALA A 133 13.16 -14.64 -1.28
C ALA A 133 12.39 -15.97 -1.24
N THR A 134 11.66 -16.28 -2.30
CA THR A 134 10.97 -17.56 -2.45
C THR A 134 11.95 -18.73 -2.56
N ASP A 135 13.02 -18.57 -3.34
CA ASP A 135 14.08 -19.58 -3.48
C ASP A 135 14.82 -19.82 -2.15
N LEU A 136 15.14 -18.75 -1.42
CA LEU A 136 15.73 -18.84 -0.08
C LEU A 136 14.80 -19.56 0.91
N ARG A 137 13.48 -19.31 0.82
CA ARG A 137 12.49 -19.99 1.65
C ARG A 137 12.44 -21.49 1.35
N PHE A 138 12.48 -21.88 0.07
CA PHE A 138 12.53 -23.30 -0.30
C PHE A 138 13.84 -23.97 0.11
N GLY A 139 14.98 -23.29 -0.05
CA GLY A 139 16.27 -23.79 0.41
C GLY A 139 16.35 -23.92 1.94
N PHE A 140 15.65 -23.05 2.68
CA PHE A 140 15.53 -23.17 4.13
C PHE A 140 14.64 -24.35 4.54
N ALA A 141 13.51 -24.54 3.86
CA ALA A 141 12.61 -25.66 4.12
C ALA A 141 13.26 -27.02 3.81
N SER A 142 14.05 -27.12 2.74
CA SER A 142 14.74 -28.38 2.39
C SER A 142 15.84 -28.76 3.38
N ARG A 143 16.50 -27.77 3.99
CA ARG A 143 17.55 -27.98 5.01
C ARG A 143 16.99 -28.24 6.41
N ASN A 144 15.69 -28.00 6.64
CA ASN A 144 15.04 -28.17 7.93
C ASN A 144 13.75 -29.00 7.77
N PRO A 145 13.86 -30.34 7.68
CA PRO A 145 12.70 -31.21 7.51
C PRO A 145 11.74 -31.20 8.71
N THR A 146 12.21 -30.75 9.89
CA THR A 146 11.38 -30.54 11.08
C THR A 146 11.04 -29.06 11.28
N ALA A 147 9.83 -28.79 11.75
CA ALA A 147 9.38 -27.44 12.04
C ALA A 147 10.24 -26.82 13.16
N LEU A 148 10.99 -25.79 12.82
CA LEU A 148 11.78 -25.03 13.79
C LEU A 148 10.86 -24.24 14.74
N GLY A 149 11.28 -24.13 16.00
CA GLY A 149 10.66 -23.22 16.96
C GLY A 149 10.75 -21.75 16.53
N LEU A 150 9.98 -20.88 17.19
CA LEU A 150 9.87 -19.45 16.86
C LEU A 150 11.25 -18.77 16.73
N GLY A 151 12.17 -19.02 17.68
CA GLY A 151 13.52 -18.44 17.62
C GLY A 151 14.33 -18.89 16.39
N GLY A 152 14.24 -20.16 16.01
CA GLY A 152 14.91 -20.68 14.81
C GLY A 152 14.35 -20.09 13.51
N ARG A 153 13.03 -19.84 13.48
CA ARG A 153 12.37 -19.17 12.35
C ARG A 153 12.79 -17.70 12.24
N LEU A 154 12.88 -16.99 13.37
CA LEU A 154 13.33 -15.60 13.40
C LEU A 154 14.79 -15.46 12.97
N ASN A 155 15.68 -16.30 13.51
CA ASN A 155 17.09 -16.31 13.11
C ASN A 155 17.26 -16.68 11.63
N GLY A 156 16.49 -17.66 11.14
CA GLY A 156 16.44 -18.02 9.73
C GLY A 156 16.00 -16.84 8.84
N ALA A 157 14.92 -16.16 9.22
CA ALA A 157 14.44 -14.97 8.51
C ALA A 157 15.46 -13.83 8.52
N GLY A 158 16.13 -13.59 9.65
CA GLY A 158 17.19 -12.58 9.77
C GLY A 158 18.36 -12.84 8.82
N ARG A 159 18.80 -14.10 8.72
CA ARG A 159 19.86 -14.51 7.78
C ARG A 159 19.43 -14.37 6.31
N GLN A 160 18.17 -14.69 6.00
CA GLN A 160 17.61 -14.48 4.67
C GLN A 160 17.53 -12.99 4.31
N ALA A 161 17.09 -12.14 5.25
CA ALA A 161 17.03 -10.70 5.05
C ALA A 161 18.42 -10.09 4.83
N ALA A 162 19.42 -10.50 5.62
CA ALA A 162 20.80 -10.06 5.42
C ALA A 162 21.34 -10.45 4.04
N ALA A 163 21.12 -11.70 3.60
CA ALA A 163 21.53 -12.17 2.29
C ALA A 163 20.80 -11.46 1.13
N LEU A 164 19.53 -11.08 1.32
CA LEU A 164 18.79 -10.27 0.34
C LEU A 164 19.35 -8.85 0.25
N MET A 165 19.72 -8.24 1.38
CA MET A 165 20.27 -6.88 1.42
C MET A 165 21.63 -6.83 0.71
N GLU A 166 22.53 -7.76 1.02
CA GLU A 166 23.84 -7.88 0.37
C GLU A 166 23.69 -8.04 -1.15
N LYS A 167 22.76 -8.90 -1.59
CA LYS A 167 22.46 -9.07 -3.01
C LYS A 167 21.84 -7.84 -3.64
N ALA A 168 21.00 -7.11 -2.92
CA ALA A 168 20.41 -5.87 -3.42
C ALA A 168 21.46 -4.78 -3.64
N GLU A 169 22.45 -4.67 -2.74
CA GLU A 169 23.57 -3.74 -2.87
C GLU A 169 24.44 -4.07 -4.10
N LEU A 170 24.87 -5.34 -4.22
CA LEU A 170 25.62 -5.81 -5.39
C LEU A 170 24.84 -5.63 -6.70
N HIS A 171 23.52 -5.87 -6.68
CA HIS A 171 22.67 -5.64 -7.84
C HIS A 171 22.57 -4.15 -8.17
N ALA A 172 22.48 -3.26 -7.17
CA ALA A 172 22.42 -1.82 -7.40
C ALA A 172 23.70 -1.30 -8.06
N GLU A 173 24.87 -1.76 -7.59
CA GLU A 173 26.16 -1.41 -8.19
C GLU A 173 26.27 -1.89 -9.63
N SER A 174 25.99 -3.18 -9.87
CA SER A 174 26.06 -3.77 -11.22
C SER A 174 25.04 -3.17 -12.19
N LEU A 175 23.83 -2.84 -11.72
CA LEU A 175 22.84 -2.12 -12.53
C LEU A 175 23.32 -0.71 -12.87
N THR A 176 23.89 0.01 -11.91
CA THR A 176 24.40 1.37 -12.12
C THR A 176 25.54 1.37 -13.14
N GLN A 177 26.52 0.48 -12.98
CA GLN A 177 27.62 0.29 -13.94
C GLN A 177 27.09 -0.14 -15.33
N GLY A 178 26.11 -1.06 -15.36
CA GLY A 178 25.46 -1.50 -16.58
C GLY A 178 24.71 -0.37 -17.30
N MET A 179 24.11 0.55 -16.57
CA MET A 179 23.46 1.73 -17.14
C MET A 179 24.47 2.78 -17.60
N GLN A 180 25.52 3.03 -16.82
CA GLN A 180 26.62 3.93 -17.20
C GLN A 180 27.31 3.48 -18.48
N SER A 181 27.67 2.20 -18.60
CA SER A 181 28.30 1.66 -19.81
C SER A 181 27.42 1.77 -21.07
N ARG A 182 26.10 1.92 -20.90
CA ARG A 182 25.13 2.13 -21.98
C ARG A 182 24.88 3.62 -22.28
N GLY A 183 25.63 4.54 -21.66
CA GLY A 183 25.48 5.98 -21.86
C GLY A 183 24.22 6.58 -21.22
N PHE A 184 23.53 5.85 -20.34
CA PHE A 184 22.22 6.26 -19.81
C PHE A 184 22.27 7.60 -19.04
N PHE A 185 23.38 7.89 -18.38
CA PHE A 185 23.55 9.11 -17.58
C PHE A 185 24.07 10.31 -18.39
N ASP A 186 24.66 10.08 -19.57
CA ASP A 186 25.16 11.16 -20.43
C ASP A 186 24.03 11.89 -21.18
N GLU A 187 22.86 11.25 -21.30
CA GLU A 187 21.68 11.79 -21.99
C GLU A 187 20.86 12.78 -21.14
N HIS A 188 21.06 12.83 -19.81
CA HIS A 188 20.30 13.71 -18.89
C HIS A 188 20.99 15.04 -18.56
N ASP A 189 22.25 15.23 -18.97
CA ASP A 189 23.04 16.47 -18.75
C ASP A 189 23.04 17.43 -19.96
N ARG A 190 22.14 17.23 -20.93
CA ARG A 190 21.88 18.16 -22.05
C ARG A 190 20.42 18.57 -22.10
#